data_AF-A0A1K1NZV9-F1
#
_entry.id   AF-A0A1K1NZV9-F1
#
_cell.length_a   1.000
_cell.length_b   1.000
_cell.length_c   1.000
_cell.angle_alpha   90.00
_cell.angle_beta   90.00
_cell.angle_gamma   90.00
#
_symmetry.space_group_name_H-M   'P 1'
#
loop_
_entity.id
_entity.type
_entity.pdbx_description
1 polymer ?
#
loop_
_entity_poly.entity_id
_entity_poly.type
_entity_poly.pdbx_seq_one_letter_code
_entity_poly.pdbx_strand_id
1 'polypeptide(L)'
;MSSAYEIAKAGGKHSGWYKVYRVYGQRQIVKSIRNLEKQIAYHENWIANPLSKIQNYHDLDARERIGLITGWEADIRRQRELVGILQGILKERENE
;
A
#
# COMPACT_ATOMS: atom_id res chain seq x y z
N MET A 1 11.30 5.66 -15.75
CA MET A 1 11.14 5.36 -14.30
C MET A 1 10.86 3.88 -14.15
N SER A 2 11.60 3.17 -13.30
CA SER A 2 11.36 1.74 -13.04
C SER A 2 10.11 1.57 -12.18
N SER A 3 9.32 0.53 -12.44
CA SER A 3 8.14 0.22 -11.62
C SER A 3 8.57 -0.25 -10.22
N ALA A 4 7.68 -0.15 -9.22
CA ALA A 4 7.94 -0.67 -7.88
C ALA A 4 8.30 -2.16 -7.88
N TYR A 5 7.70 -2.92 -8.82
CA TYR A 5 8.03 -4.32 -9.09
C TYR A 5 9.50 -4.50 -9.51
N GLU A 6 9.97 -3.78 -10.53
CA GLU A 6 11.34 -3.90 -11.02
C GLU A 6 12.36 -3.53 -9.94
N ILE A 7 12.08 -2.47 -9.17
CA ILE A 7 12.95 -2.04 -8.06
C ILE A 7 13.03 -3.13 -6.98
N ALA A 8 11.90 -3.72 -6.60
CA ALA A 8 11.86 -4.76 -5.58
C ALA A 8 12.54 -6.06 -6.07
N LYS A 9 12.32 -6.44 -7.33
CA LYS A 9 12.96 -7.59 -7.98
C LYS A 9 14.47 -7.44 -8.06
N ALA A 10 14.97 -6.24 -8.36
CA ALA A 10 16.40 -5.92 -8.41
C ALA A 10 17.08 -5.83 -7.02
N GLY A 11 16.35 -6.08 -5.92
CA GLY A 11 16.91 -6.07 -4.55
C GLY A 11 16.76 -4.74 -3.81
N GLY A 12 16.10 -3.74 -4.42
CA GLY A 12 15.87 -2.42 -3.82
C GLY A 12 14.75 -2.38 -2.78
N LYS A 13 14.05 -1.24 -2.72
CA LYS A 13 12.90 -1.03 -1.81
C LYS A 13 11.88 -2.17 -1.96
N HIS A 14 11.39 -2.69 -0.83
CA HIS A 14 10.45 -3.81 -0.75
C HIS A 14 10.96 -5.17 -1.26
N SER A 15 12.26 -5.36 -1.48
CA SER A 15 12.82 -6.63 -1.96
C SER A 15 12.54 -7.83 -1.05
N GLY A 16 12.52 -7.62 0.28
CA GLY A 16 12.09 -8.66 1.23
C GLY A 16 10.64 -9.09 1.00
N TRP A 17 9.74 -8.15 0.72
CA TRP A 17 8.34 -8.43 0.42
C TRP A 17 8.18 -9.17 -0.91
N TYR A 18 8.90 -8.74 -1.94
CA TYR A 18 8.93 -9.44 -3.23
C TYR A 18 9.32 -10.92 -3.07
N LYS A 19 10.40 -11.21 -2.32
CA LYS A 19 10.87 -12.59 -2.09
C LYS A 19 9.81 -13.46 -1.41
N VAL A 20 9.12 -12.93 -0.40
CA VAL A 20 8.03 -13.64 0.30
C VAL A 20 6.88 -13.96 -0.66
N TYR A 21 6.44 -12.99 -1.47
CA TYR A 21 5.28 -13.20 -2.34
C TYR A 21 5.60 -13.96 -3.62
N ARG A 22 6.87 -14.04 -4.04
CA ARG A 22 7.28 -14.90 -5.16
C ARG A 22 7.02 -16.38 -4.90
N VAL A 23 7.00 -16.84 -3.65
CA VAL A 23 6.66 -18.24 -3.31
C VAL A 23 5.17 -18.45 -3.01
N TYR A 24 4.38 -17.39 -2.90
CA TYR A 24 2.94 -17.50 -2.59
C TYR A 24 2.13 -17.89 -3.82
N GLY A 25 1.03 -18.63 -3.61
CA GLY A 25 0.11 -18.99 -4.70
C GLY A 25 -0.69 -17.78 -5.21
N GLN A 26 -1.16 -17.85 -6.46
CA GLN A 26 -1.92 -16.78 -7.12
C GLN A 26 -3.11 -16.28 -6.28
N ARG A 27 -3.89 -17.19 -5.67
CA ARG A 27 -5.02 -16.83 -4.81
C ARG A 27 -4.61 -15.99 -3.59
N GLN A 28 -3.46 -16.30 -2.98
CA GLN A 28 -2.95 -15.54 -1.83
C GLN A 28 -2.49 -14.15 -2.25
N ILE A 29 -1.85 -14.03 -3.41
CA ILE A 29 -1.44 -12.74 -3.98
C ILE A 29 -2.67 -11.87 -4.25
N VAL A 30 -3.68 -12.40 -4.94
CA VAL A 30 -4.93 -11.68 -5.24
C VAL A 30 -5.65 -11.25 -3.97
N LYS A 31 -5.73 -12.12 -2.95
CA LYS A 31 -6.31 -11.75 -1.65
C LYS A 31 -5.54 -10.59 -1.00
N SER A 32 -4.22 -10.59 -1.12
CA SER A 32 -3.36 -9.55 -0.53
C SER A 32 -3.51 -8.21 -1.27
N ILE A 33 -3.65 -8.23 -2.60
CA ILE A 33 -3.99 -7.04 -3.39
C ILE A 33 -5.31 -6.43 -2.90
N ARG A 34 -6.38 -7.24 -2.79
CA ARG A 34 -7.69 -6.77 -2.32
C ARG A 34 -7.64 -6.16 -0.92
N ASN A 35 -6.82 -6.74 -0.03
CA ASN A 35 -6.64 -6.20 1.32
C ASN A 35 -5.91 -4.84 1.30
N LEU A 36 -4.88 -4.69 0.46
CA LEU A 36 -4.17 -3.43 0.29
C LEU A 36 -5.08 -2.36 -0.32
N GLU A 37 -5.86 -2.69 -1.35
CA GLU A 37 -6.85 -1.78 -1.95
C GLU A 37 -7.90 -1.34 -0.93
N LYS A 38 -8.38 -2.25 -0.08
CA LYS A 38 -9.29 -1.91 1.01
C LYS A 38 -8.65 -0.96 2.03
N GLN A 39 -7.37 -1.15 2.36
CA GLN A 39 -6.65 -0.24 3.25
C GLN A 39 -6.48 1.15 2.62
N ILE A 40 -6.13 1.20 1.33
CA ILE A 40 -6.04 2.47 0.58
C ILE A 40 -7.38 3.21 0.67
N ALA A 41 -8.50 2.54 0.38
CA ALA A 41 -9.82 3.14 0.45
C ALA A 41 -10.16 3.66 1.85
N TYR A 42 -9.75 2.96 2.91
CA TYR A 42 -9.91 3.46 4.28
C TYR A 42 -9.12 4.74 4.53
N HIS A 43 -7.84 4.78 4.14
CA HIS A 43 -7.02 5.98 4.30
C HIS A 43 -7.54 7.15 3.47
N GLU A 44 -8.00 6.90 2.23
CA GLU A 44 -8.64 7.92 1.39
C GLU A 44 -9.91 8.47 2.06
N ASN A 45 -10.74 7.60 2.63
CA ASN A 45 -11.90 8.03 3.41
C ASN A 45 -11.51 8.80 4.68
N TRP A 46 -10.43 8.44 5.36
CA TRP A 46 -9.95 9.19 6.54
C TRP A 46 -9.39 10.55 6.16
N ILE A 47 -8.74 10.69 5.01
CA ILE A 47 -8.31 12.01 4.52
C ILE A 47 -9.52 12.88 4.19
N ALA A 48 -10.54 12.32 3.52
CA ALA A 48 -11.76 13.05 3.17
C ALA A 48 -12.63 13.38 4.39
N ASN A 49 -12.68 12.48 5.37
CA ASN A 49 -13.44 12.62 6.61
C ASN A 49 -12.64 12.06 7.80
N PRO A 50 -11.74 12.87 8.39
CA PRO A 50 -10.90 12.43 9.51
C PRO A 50 -11.67 11.97 10.74
N LEU A 51 -12.87 12.54 10.97
CA LEU A 51 -13.75 12.18 12.08
C LEU A 51 -14.23 10.72 12.02
N SER A 52 -14.25 10.11 10.83
CA SER A 52 -14.58 8.69 10.66
C SER A 52 -13.55 7.74 11.31
N LYS A 53 -12.33 8.23 11.55
CA LYS A 53 -11.24 7.47 12.20
C LYS A 53 -10.92 7.99 13.59
N ILE A 54 -10.93 9.31 13.76
CA ILE A 54 -10.53 10.00 15.00
C ILE A 54 -11.66 10.96 15.36
N GLN A 55 -12.51 10.57 16.30
CA GLN A 55 -13.72 11.33 16.65
C GLN A 55 -13.42 12.72 17.21
N ASN A 56 -12.30 12.88 17.92
CA ASN A 56 -11.84 14.16 18.48
C ASN A 56 -10.84 14.89 17.56
N TYR A 57 -10.87 14.65 16.24
CA TYR A 57 -9.88 15.20 15.31
C TYR A 57 -9.77 16.73 15.37
N HIS A 58 -10.88 17.43 15.62
CA HIS A 58 -10.89 18.89 15.72
C HIS A 58 -10.26 19.42 17.01
N ASP A 59 -10.17 18.60 18.06
CA ASP A 59 -9.56 18.95 19.35
C ASP A 59 -8.03 18.78 19.33
N LEU A 60 -7.50 18.07 18.33
CA LEU A 60 -6.05 17.89 18.14
C LEU A 60 -5.36 19.19 17.76
N ASP A 61 -4.08 19.31 18.12
CA ASP A 61 -3.26 20.44 17.66
C ASP A 61 -3.11 20.41 16.13
N ALA A 62 -2.90 21.59 15.53
CA ALA A 62 -2.73 21.73 14.09
C ALA A 62 -1.59 20.86 13.54
N ARG A 63 -0.49 20.69 14.28
CA ARG A 63 0.65 19.86 13.86
C ARG A 63 0.28 18.39 13.85
N GLU A 64 -0.50 17.93 14.83
CA GLU A 64 -0.96 16.54 14.92
C GLU A 64 -1.91 16.22 13.76
N ARG A 65 -2.85 17.12 13.45
CA ARG A 65 -3.74 16.98 12.29
C ARG A 65 -2.96 16.85 10.98
N ILE A 66 -1.96 17.70 10.76
CA ILE A 66 -1.10 17.63 9.57
C ILE A 66 -0.32 16.30 9.55
N GLY A 67 0.23 15.88 10.69
CA GLY A 67 0.95 14.60 10.83
C GLY A 67 0.09 13.38 10.46
N LEU A 68 -1.19 13.38 10.88
CA LEU A 68 -2.14 12.32 10.54
C LEU A 68 -2.40 12.24 9.03
N ILE A 69 -2.73 13.37 8.40
CA ILE A 69 -3.02 13.41 6.96
C ILE A 69 -1.79 12.97 6.16
N THR A 70 -0.63 13.57 6.45
CA THR A 70 0.63 13.22 5.76
C THR A 70 1.03 11.76 5.97
N GLY A 71 0.76 11.21 7.16
CA GLY A 71 0.95 9.79 7.47
C GLY A 71 0.05 8.88 6.62
N TRP A 72 -1.25 9.18 6.55
CA TRP A 72 -2.19 8.42 5.72
C TRP A 72 -1.85 8.49 4.23
N GLU A 73 -1.42 9.64 3.73
CA GLU A 73 -0.93 9.77 2.36
C GLU A 73 0.33 8.93 2.11
N ALA A 74 1.26 8.88 3.07
CA ALA A 74 2.45 8.04 2.98
C ALA A 74 2.10 6.55 2.98
N ASP A 75 1.11 6.14 3.77
CA ASP A 75 0.58 4.79 3.80
C ASP A 75 -0.05 4.40 2.46
N ILE A 76 -0.87 5.28 1.87
CA ILE A 76 -1.45 5.07 0.53
C ILE A 76 -0.35 4.88 -0.51
N ARG A 77 0.67 5.75 -0.53
CA ARG A 77 1.80 5.61 -1.47
C ARG A 77 2.49 4.27 -1.32
N ARG A 78 2.80 3.86 -0.08
CA ARG A 78 3.42 2.56 0.21
C ARG A 78 2.54 1.40 -0.23
N GLN A 79 1.25 1.43 0.08
CA GLN A 79 0.31 0.37 -0.30
C GLN A 79 0.17 0.24 -1.82
N ARG A 80 0.13 1.37 -2.56
CA ARG A 80 0.13 1.38 -4.03
C ARG A 80 1.41 0.76 -4.62
N GLU A 81 2.57 1.04 -4.03
CA GLU A 81 3.83 0.37 -4.42
C GLU A 81 3.75 -1.15 -4.22
N LEU A 82 3.23 -1.61 -3.07
CA LEU A 82 3.06 -3.03 -2.78
C LEU A 82 2.08 -3.71 -3.74
N VAL A 83 0.95 -3.05 -4.06
CA VAL A 83 0.01 -3.53 -5.09
C VAL A 83 0.72 -3.70 -6.43
N GLY A 84 1.51 -2.69 -6.85
CA GLY A 84 2.28 -2.76 -8.10
C GLY A 84 3.28 -3.93 -8.13
N ILE A 85 3.93 -4.23 -7.00
CA ILE A 85 4.82 -5.40 -6.88
C ILE A 85 4.04 -6.70 -7.07
N LEU A 86 2.90 -6.85 -6.38
CA LEU A 86 2.09 -8.07 -6.46
C LEU A 86 1.50 -8.29 -7.86
N GLN A 87 1.02 -7.22 -8.51
CA GLN A 87 0.56 -7.27 -9.90
C GLN A 87 1.69 -7.65 -10.86
N GLY A 88 2.90 -7.12 -10.65
CA GLY A 88 4.06 -7.50 -11.44
C GLY A 88 4.42 -8.99 -11.30
N ILE A 89 4.35 -9.55 -10.09
CA ILE A 89 4.56 -11.00 -9.86
C ILE A 89 3.53 -11.84 -10.62
N LEU A 90 2.24 -11.46 -10.58
CA LEU A 90 1.19 -12.18 -11.30
C LEU A 90 1.40 -12.14 -12.81
N LYS A 91 1.68 -10.94 -13.35
CA LYS A 91 1.94 -10.76 -14.77
C LYS A 91 3.15 -11.56 -15.24
N GLU A 92 4.23 -11.60 -14.45
CA GLU A 92 5.40 -12.41 -14.79
C GLU A 92 5.03 -13.89 -14.93
N ARG A 93 4.25 -14.43 -13.99
CA ARG A 93 3.81 -15.84 -14.01
C ARG A 93 2.86 -16.19 -15.14
N GLU A 94 2.09 -15.22 -15.64
CA GLU A 94 1.21 -15.43 -16.81
C GLU A 94 2.00 -15.51 -18.12
N ASN A 95 3.24 -15.00 -18.14
CA ASN A 95 4.14 -15.04 -19.30
C ASN A 95 5.23 -16.13 -19.19
N GLU A 96 5.23 -16.90 -18.11
CA GLU A 96 6.08 -18.10 -17.90
C GLU A 96 5.35 -19.35 -18.42
#